data_AF-A0A0E0HE27-F1
#
_entry.id   AF-A0A0E0HE27-F1
#
_cell.length_a   1.000
_cell.length_b   1.000
_cell.length_c   1.000
_cell.angle_alpha   90.00
_cell.angle_beta   90.00
_cell.angle_gamma   90.00
#
_symmetry.space_group_name_H-M   'P 1'
#
loop_
_entity.id
_entity.type
_entity.pdbx_description
1 polymer ?
#
loop_
_entity_poly.entity_id
_entity_poly.type
_entity_poly.pdbx_seq_one_letter_code
_entity_poly.pdbx_strand_id
1 'polypeptide(L)'
;MELPRMASRRLPLPLVAQLVVLLGLACGLRSSSSAAAAASGLAGERVTYLPGQPPVDFDMYSGYVTVDKRAGRSLFYWLQEAPAAAQPAPLVLWLNGGPGCSSVAYGASEELGAFRIRPDGATLFLNDYRWNKVANILFLDSPAGVGFSYTNTTSDLYDSGDKRTAHDSYKFLVKWFEKFPQYKYRDFYIAGESYAGISLLWHYVPQLSQLVYRNNKGVKEPLINFKGFMPWMTGSYDPCTERYSTEYYNRPEVQRALHANVTGINYTWATCSDILNDNWRDSPRSVLPIYHELIAAGLRIWVFSGDTDAVVPLTATRYSIDALGLPTTVSWYPWYDAMKVGGWSQVYKGLSLVTVRGAGHEVPLHRPRQALILFKHFLQGKPMPDAPTKVQNEA
;
A
#
# COMPACT_ATOMS: atom_id res chain seq x y z
N MET A 1 40.93 -66.71 -37.66
CA MET A 1 40.17 -67.90 -38.08
C MET A 1 39.70 -68.57 -36.80
N GLU A 2 38.39 -68.79 -36.66
CA GLU A 2 37.72 -69.52 -35.57
C GLU A 2 37.84 -68.98 -34.11
N LEU A 3 36.98 -69.56 -33.26
CA LEU A 3 36.60 -69.27 -31.87
C LEU A 3 37.06 -70.47 -30.97
N PRO A 4 36.95 -70.54 -29.60
CA PRO A 4 35.79 -70.06 -28.81
C PRO A 4 35.91 -69.71 -27.29
N ARG A 5 34.84 -69.08 -26.78
CA ARG A 5 34.09 -69.31 -25.50
C ARG A 5 34.76 -69.35 -24.08
N MET A 6 34.22 -68.45 -23.23
CA MET A 6 33.52 -68.71 -21.95
C MET A 6 34.20 -68.69 -20.55
N ALA A 7 33.44 -68.06 -19.63
CA ALA A 7 33.15 -68.43 -18.23
C ALA A 7 34.11 -68.08 -17.07
N SER A 8 33.82 -66.94 -16.42
CA SER A 8 33.40 -66.83 -15.01
C SER A 8 34.07 -67.68 -13.91
N ARG A 9 34.73 -66.99 -12.96
CA ARG A 9 34.68 -67.34 -11.52
C ARG A 9 34.52 -66.07 -10.67
N ARG A 10 33.73 -66.16 -9.59
CA ARG A 10 33.64 -65.18 -8.49
C ARG A 10 34.30 -65.75 -7.24
N LEU A 11 34.81 -64.89 -6.36
CA LEU A 11 35.09 -65.10 -4.91
C LEU A 11 35.21 -63.68 -4.25
N PRO A 12 35.21 -63.52 -2.91
CA PRO A 12 34.06 -62.86 -2.26
C PRO A 12 34.35 -61.48 -1.63
N LEU A 13 33.29 -60.85 -1.10
CA LEU A 13 33.33 -59.60 -0.34
C LEU A 13 34.01 -59.75 1.04
N PRO A 14 34.61 -58.66 1.54
CA PRO A 14 34.62 -58.31 2.97
C PRO A 14 33.69 -57.13 3.30
N LEU A 15 33.45 -56.91 4.60
CA LEU A 15 32.44 -56.01 5.16
C LEU A 15 32.81 -54.52 5.09
N VAL A 16 32.04 -53.68 4.37
CA VAL A 16 31.91 -52.23 4.64
C VAL A 16 30.49 -51.74 4.27
N ALA A 17 29.49 -51.93 5.15
CA ALA A 17 28.08 -51.65 4.79
C ALA A 17 27.14 -51.23 5.95
N GLN A 18 27.63 -50.55 7.01
CA GLN A 18 26.79 -50.17 8.16
C GLN A 18 26.95 -48.72 8.70
N LEU A 19 27.64 -47.82 7.99
CA LEU A 19 27.99 -46.48 8.53
C LEU A 19 27.48 -45.26 7.74
N VAL A 20 26.62 -45.45 6.72
CA VAL A 20 26.14 -44.35 5.85
C VAL A 20 24.68 -43.93 6.10
N VAL A 21 23.85 -44.80 6.68
CA VAL A 21 22.39 -44.60 6.77
C VAL A 21 21.96 -43.53 7.78
N LEU A 22 22.77 -43.24 8.81
CA LEU A 22 22.39 -42.35 9.92
C LEU A 22 22.62 -40.84 9.69
N LEU A 23 23.30 -40.43 8.61
CA LEU A 23 23.42 -39.00 8.26
C LEU A 23 22.35 -38.53 7.25
N GLY A 24 21.54 -39.43 6.68
CA GLY A 24 20.57 -39.10 5.64
C GLY A 24 19.29 -38.37 6.11
N LEU A 25 18.87 -38.54 7.38
CA LEU A 25 17.58 -38.01 7.85
C LEU A 25 17.64 -36.63 8.53
N ALA A 26 18.83 -36.11 8.86
CA ALA A 26 18.95 -34.86 9.63
C ALA A 26 18.66 -33.57 8.83
N CYS A 27 18.64 -33.64 7.50
CA CYS A 27 18.57 -32.45 6.64
C CYS A 27 17.14 -32.07 6.17
N GLY A 28 16.15 -32.96 6.33
CA GLY A 28 14.78 -32.75 5.81
C GLY A 28 13.83 -31.94 6.72
N LEU A 29 14.23 -31.63 7.95
CA LEU A 29 13.32 -31.19 9.03
C LEU A 29 13.47 -29.71 9.46
N ARG A 30 14.26 -28.90 8.73
CA ARG A 30 14.49 -27.47 9.07
C ARG A 30 13.69 -26.46 8.25
N SER A 31 12.98 -26.90 7.20
CA SER A 31 12.16 -26.03 6.33
C SER A 31 10.69 -25.94 6.74
N SER A 32 10.19 -26.91 7.52
CA SER A 32 8.78 -26.96 7.94
C SER A 32 8.46 -26.02 9.11
N SER A 33 9.39 -25.81 10.05
CA SER A 33 9.14 -25.03 11.27
C SER A 33 8.97 -23.54 11.02
N SER A 34 9.73 -22.94 10.10
CA SER A 34 9.58 -21.52 9.72
C SER A 34 8.30 -21.27 8.93
N ALA A 35 7.95 -22.15 7.98
CA ALA A 35 6.70 -22.07 7.23
C ALA A 35 5.47 -22.24 8.14
N ALA A 36 5.50 -23.20 9.07
CA ALA A 36 4.45 -23.40 10.05
C ALA A 36 4.32 -22.22 11.02
N ALA A 37 5.44 -21.66 11.50
CA ALA A 37 5.44 -20.47 12.38
C ALA A 37 4.92 -19.22 11.67
N ALA A 38 5.25 -19.03 10.39
CA ALA A 38 4.68 -17.95 9.57
C ALA A 38 3.17 -18.15 9.38
N ALA A 39 2.72 -19.36 9.05
CA ALA A 39 1.30 -19.67 8.91
C ALA A 39 0.51 -19.48 10.22
N SER A 40 1.08 -19.86 11.38
CA SER A 40 0.43 -19.63 12.68
C SER A 40 0.44 -18.16 13.09
N GLY A 41 1.48 -17.40 12.72
CA GLY A 41 1.52 -15.94 12.90
C GLY A 41 0.47 -15.20 12.07
N LEU A 42 0.32 -15.58 10.80
CA LEU A 42 -0.70 -15.05 9.89
C LEU A 42 -2.13 -15.38 10.37
N ALA A 43 -2.36 -16.61 10.84
CA ALA A 43 -3.65 -17.02 11.40
C ALA A 43 -4.04 -16.23 12.65
N GLY A 44 -3.06 -15.82 13.48
CA GLY A 44 -3.27 -15.02 14.68
C GLY A 44 -3.57 -13.52 14.45
N GLU A 45 -3.48 -13.04 13.21
CA GLU A 45 -3.75 -11.63 12.85
C GLU A 45 -4.90 -11.48 11.83
N ARG A 46 -5.58 -12.57 11.46
CA ARG A 46 -6.72 -12.57 10.55
C ARG A 46 -7.95 -11.95 11.23
N VAL A 47 -8.45 -10.84 10.68
CA VAL A 47 -9.67 -10.16 11.14
C VAL A 47 -10.88 -10.98 10.69
N THR A 48 -11.45 -11.76 11.60
CA THR A 48 -12.55 -12.69 11.28
C THR A 48 -13.89 -11.98 11.09
N TYR A 49 -14.18 -10.96 11.89
CA TYR A 49 -15.40 -10.14 11.79
C TYR A 49 -15.21 -8.81 12.53
N LEU A 50 -15.50 -7.69 11.86
CA LEU A 50 -15.60 -6.38 12.52
C LEU A 50 -17.03 -6.12 13.04
N PRO A 51 -17.21 -5.49 14.22
CA PRO A 51 -18.53 -5.16 14.75
C PRO A 51 -19.42 -4.38 13.78
N GLY A 52 -20.55 -4.98 13.36
CA GLY A 52 -21.48 -4.35 12.41
C GLY A 52 -21.03 -4.43 10.94
N GLN A 53 -20.05 -5.28 10.62
CA GLN A 53 -19.61 -5.55 9.25
C GLN A 53 -20.68 -6.33 8.44
N PRO A 54 -20.88 -6.01 7.15
CA PRO A 54 -21.63 -6.85 6.23
C PRO A 54 -20.84 -8.10 5.79
N PRO A 55 -21.50 -9.09 5.15
CA PRO A 55 -20.80 -10.21 4.51
C PRO A 55 -19.78 -9.76 3.45
N VAL A 56 -18.67 -10.50 3.33
CA VAL A 56 -17.55 -10.18 2.42
C VAL A 56 -17.02 -11.42 1.70
N ASP A 57 -16.34 -11.18 0.58
CA ASP A 57 -15.79 -12.16 -0.36
C ASP A 57 -14.24 -12.21 -0.38
N PHE A 58 -13.60 -11.59 0.62
CA PHE A 58 -12.14 -11.43 0.74
C PHE A 58 -11.69 -11.55 2.20
N ASP A 59 -10.41 -11.85 2.40
CA ASP A 59 -9.78 -11.92 3.71
C ASP A 59 -9.15 -10.59 4.15
N MET A 60 -8.94 -10.45 5.47
CA MET A 60 -8.39 -9.27 6.10
C MET A 60 -7.43 -9.65 7.22
N TYR A 61 -6.37 -8.86 7.39
CA TYR A 61 -5.36 -9.09 8.42
C TYR A 61 -4.92 -7.75 9.02
N SER A 62 -4.79 -7.66 10.34
CA SER A 62 -4.31 -6.44 11.00
C SER A 62 -3.56 -6.75 12.28
N GLY A 63 -2.63 -5.85 12.63
CA GLY A 63 -1.70 -6.05 13.73
C GLY A 63 -0.49 -5.15 13.58
N TYR A 64 0.65 -5.59 14.11
CA TYR A 64 1.82 -4.73 14.29
C TYR A 64 3.10 -5.23 13.63
N VAL A 65 3.96 -4.27 13.31
CA VAL A 65 5.38 -4.51 13.00
C VAL A 65 6.22 -3.50 13.79
N THR A 66 7.00 -3.99 14.75
CA THR A 66 7.94 -3.17 15.53
C THR A 66 9.09 -2.69 14.66
N VAL A 67 9.11 -1.40 14.34
CA VAL A 67 10.14 -0.76 13.51
C VAL A 67 11.42 -0.50 14.29
N ASP A 68 11.30 -0.09 15.56
CA ASP A 68 12.42 0.14 16.49
C ASP A 68 12.12 -0.46 17.88
N LYS A 69 12.88 -1.49 18.25
CA LYS A 69 12.75 -2.18 19.55
C LYS A 69 13.25 -1.36 20.74
N ARG A 70 14.15 -0.40 20.53
CA ARG A 70 14.76 0.39 21.62
C ARG A 70 13.89 1.57 22.01
N ALA A 71 13.26 2.21 21.02
CA ALA A 71 12.25 3.24 21.24
C ALA A 71 10.86 2.66 21.60
N GLY A 72 10.63 1.38 21.30
CA GLY A 72 9.32 0.73 21.45
C GLY A 72 8.33 1.12 20.34
N ARG A 73 8.83 1.58 19.17
CA ARG A 73 8.00 2.00 18.04
C ARG A 73 7.48 0.79 17.26
N SER A 74 6.16 0.69 17.16
CA SER A 74 5.47 -0.28 16.29
C SER A 74 4.44 0.43 15.42
N LEU A 75 4.44 0.13 14.13
CA LEU A 75 3.41 0.62 13.22
C LEU A 75 2.30 -0.42 13.09
N PHE A 76 1.06 0.04 13.20
CA PHE A 76 -0.18 -0.69 12.94
C PHE A 76 -0.46 -0.72 11.43
N TYR A 77 -0.98 -1.85 10.95
CA TYR A 77 -1.45 -1.97 9.57
C TYR A 77 -2.77 -2.72 9.51
N TRP A 78 -3.49 -2.49 8.41
CA TRP A 78 -4.65 -3.27 8.02
C TRP A 78 -4.55 -3.64 6.53
N LEU A 79 -4.37 -4.93 6.27
CA LEU A 79 -4.47 -5.53 4.94
C LEU A 79 -5.93 -5.89 4.67
N GLN A 80 -6.45 -5.42 3.55
CA GLN A 80 -7.70 -5.87 2.94
C GLN A 80 -7.35 -6.56 1.62
N GLU A 81 -7.44 -7.89 1.57
CA GLU A 81 -7.05 -8.66 0.38
C GLU A 81 -8.04 -8.48 -0.78
N ALA A 82 -7.61 -8.83 -1.99
CA ALA A 82 -8.52 -8.96 -3.11
C ALA A 82 -9.32 -10.27 -3.01
N PRO A 83 -10.61 -10.29 -3.40
CA PRO A 83 -11.41 -11.51 -3.48
C PRO A 83 -10.71 -12.61 -4.28
N ALA A 84 -10.96 -13.88 -3.94
CA ALA A 84 -10.27 -15.02 -4.55
C ALA A 84 -10.35 -15.03 -6.10
N ALA A 85 -11.47 -14.57 -6.67
CA ALA A 85 -11.68 -14.46 -8.12
C ALA A 85 -10.82 -13.39 -8.83
N ALA A 86 -10.15 -12.50 -8.07
CA ALA A 86 -9.22 -11.49 -8.58
C ALA A 86 -7.74 -11.84 -8.32
N GLN A 87 -7.44 -12.95 -7.63
CA GLN A 87 -6.07 -13.35 -7.33
C GLN A 87 -5.40 -14.03 -8.54
N PRO A 88 -4.08 -13.88 -8.75
CA PRO A 88 -3.12 -13.12 -7.94
C PRO A 88 -3.16 -11.61 -8.28
N ALA A 89 -3.76 -10.82 -7.39
CA ALA A 89 -3.85 -9.38 -7.53
C ALA A 89 -2.54 -8.72 -7.03
N PRO A 90 -2.15 -7.52 -7.53
CA PRO A 90 -1.00 -6.78 -7.00
C PRO A 90 -1.18 -6.39 -5.53
N LEU A 91 -0.11 -5.91 -4.89
CA LEU A 91 -0.14 -5.31 -3.55
C LEU A 91 0.04 -3.79 -3.66
N VAL A 92 -0.77 -3.02 -2.94
CA VAL A 92 -0.67 -1.56 -2.90
C VAL A 92 -0.62 -1.11 -1.45
N LEU A 93 0.49 -0.49 -1.04
CA LEU A 93 0.56 0.28 0.20
C LEU A 93 -0.23 1.58 0.03
N TRP A 94 -1.10 1.92 0.99
CA TRP A 94 -1.76 3.23 1.08
C TRP A 94 -1.28 4.00 2.31
N LEU A 95 -1.07 5.30 2.12
CA LEU A 95 -0.63 6.26 3.14
C LEU A 95 -1.47 7.54 3.05
N ASN A 96 -2.25 7.87 4.06
CA ASN A 96 -2.81 9.23 4.19
C ASN A 96 -1.75 10.23 4.70
N GLY A 97 -2.09 11.52 4.66
CA GLY A 97 -1.15 12.61 4.88
C GLY A 97 -1.22 13.26 6.27
N GLY A 98 -1.67 14.52 6.31
CA GLY A 98 -1.65 15.37 7.50
C GLY A 98 -0.55 16.45 7.43
N PRO A 99 0.65 16.25 8.00
CA PRO A 99 1.20 14.98 8.50
C PRO A 99 0.53 14.50 9.78
N GLY A 100 0.60 13.19 10.04
CA GLY A 100 0.10 12.58 11.28
C GLY A 100 -1.34 12.06 11.22
N CYS A 101 -1.94 11.88 10.04
CA CYS A 101 -3.30 11.37 9.87
C CYS A 101 -3.35 9.87 9.52
N SER A 102 -4.37 9.16 10.03
CA SER A 102 -4.50 7.70 9.98
C SER A 102 -4.95 7.19 8.60
N SER A 103 -4.25 6.17 8.11
CA SER A 103 -4.63 5.45 6.89
C SER A 103 -5.79 4.48 7.12
N VAL A 104 -6.05 4.12 8.38
CA VAL A 104 -7.22 3.35 8.83
C VAL A 104 -8.47 4.23 8.88
N ALA A 105 -8.33 5.50 9.29
CA ALA A 105 -9.42 6.47 9.25
C ALA A 105 -9.86 6.75 7.81
N TYR A 106 -9.11 7.58 7.09
CA TYR A 106 -9.50 8.10 5.79
C TYR A 106 -9.45 6.99 4.71
N GLY A 107 -8.24 6.50 4.40
CA GLY A 107 -8.01 5.47 3.38
C GLY A 107 -8.93 4.26 3.46
N ALA A 108 -8.99 3.62 4.64
CA ALA A 108 -9.69 2.34 4.80
C ALA A 108 -11.21 2.47 5.06
N SER A 109 -11.69 3.60 5.60
CA SER A 109 -13.07 3.76 6.10
C SER A 109 -13.88 4.88 5.46
N GLU A 110 -13.23 5.77 4.72
CA GLU A 110 -13.83 6.98 4.16
C GLU A 110 -13.56 7.13 2.65
N GLU A 111 -12.46 6.53 2.17
CA GLU A 111 -11.98 6.65 0.80
C GLU A 111 -12.20 5.40 -0.05
N LEU A 112 -11.26 4.45 0.01
CA LEU A 112 -11.03 3.44 -1.03
C LEU A 112 -10.99 2.02 -0.49
N GLY A 113 -10.90 1.88 0.83
CA GLY A 113 -11.07 0.62 1.53
C GLY A 113 -12.46 0.00 1.35
N ALA A 114 -12.59 -1.22 1.85
CA ALA A 114 -13.72 -2.08 1.62
C ALA A 114 -15.01 -1.62 2.30
N PHE A 115 -14.91 -0.77 3.32
CA PHE A 115 -16.05 -0.35 4.13
C PHE A 115 -16.24 1.16 4.15
N ARG A 116 -17.41 1.54 4.62
CA ARG A 116 -17.77 2.87 5.11
C ARG A 116 -18.45 2.73 6.45
N ILE A 117 -18.10 3.60 7.39
CA ILE A 117 -18.77 3.68 8.69
C ILE A 117 -20.08 4.47 8.52
N ARG A 118 -21.16 4.02 9.16
CA ARG A 118 -22.46 4.73 9.10
C ARG A 118 -22.51 5.90 10.09
N PRO A 119 -23.48 6.83 9.93
CA PRO A 119 -23.72 7.91 10.89
C PRO A 119 -24.06 7.53 12.33
N ASP A 120 -24.14 6.23 12.63
CA ASP A 120 -24.33 5.69 13.97
C ASP A 120 -23.00 5.45 14.73
N GLY A 121 -21.83 5.63 14.07
CA GLY A 121 -20.52 5.32 14.66
C GLY A 121 -20.33 3.84 15.02
N ALA A 122 -21.23 2.96 14.55
CA ALA A 122 -21.44 1.64 15.13
C ALA A 122 -21.57 0.51 14.11
N THR A 123 -22.02 0.78 12.88
CA THR A 123 -22.18 -0.22 11.82
C THR A 123 -21.48 0.18 10.52
N LEU A 124 -21.17 -0.82 9.70
CA LEU A 124 -20.47 -0.63 8.42
C LEU A 124 -21.41 -0.88 7.24
N PHE A 125 -21.05 -0.33 6.08
CA PHE A 125 -21.54 -0.80 4.79
C PHE A 125 -20.40 -1.06 3.81
N LEU A 126 -20.64 -1.95 2.85
CA LEU A 126 -19.65 -2.37 1.87
C LEU A 126 -19.52 -1.28 0.80
N ASN A 127 -18.29 -0.83 0.55
CA ASN A 127 -18.01 0.13 -0.52
C ASN A 127 -18.05 -0.58 -1.88
N ASP A 128 -18.94 -0.13 -2.75
CA ASP A 128 -19.11 -0.68 -4.10
C ASP A 128 -17.97 -0.34 -5.07
N TYR A 129 -17.18 0.67 -4.74
CA TYR A 129 -16.04 1.11 -5.54
C TYR A 129 -14.70 0.87 -4.83
N ARG A 130 -14.71 0.03 -3.78
CA ARG A 130 -13.52 -0.39 -3.03
C ARG A 130 -12.38 -0.85 -3.95
N TRP A 131 -11.19 -0.32 -3.73
CA TRP A 131 -10.01 -0.63 -4.53
C TRP A 131 -9.55 -2.07 -4.37
N ASN A 132 -9.90 -2.74 -3.25
CA ASN A 132 -9.61 -4.17 -3.10
C ASN A 132 -10.39 -5.08 -4.07
N LYS A 133 -11.33 -4.57 -4.88
CA LYS A 133 -11.89 -5.32 -6.02
C LYS A 133 -10.83 -5.71 -7.09
N VAL A 134 -9.62 -5.13 -7.09
CA VAL A 134 -8.56 -5.41 -8.08
C VAL A 134 -7.12 -5.45 -7.54
N ALA A 135 -6.93 -5.27 -6.24
CA ALA A 135 -5.62 -5.24 -5.59
C ALA A 135 -5.75 -5.67 -4.13
N ASN A 136 -4.67 -6.09 -3.50
CA ASN A 136 -4.60 -6.23 -2.06
C ASN A 136 -4.16 -4.87 -1.52
N ILE A 137 -4.95 -4.24 -0.65
CA ILE A 137 -4.67 -2.89 -0.14
C ILE A 137 -4.15 -3.00 1.28
N LEU A 138 -2.95 -2.47 1.51
CA LEU A 138 -2.28 -2.43 2.80
C LEU A 138 -2.31 -1.00 3.33
N PHE A 139 -3.22 -0.71 4.26
CA PHE A 139 -3.27 0.58 4.96
C PHE A 139 -2.25 0.57 6.09
N LEU A 140 -1.45 1.64 6.22
CA LEU A 140 -0.40 1.77 7.23
C LEU A 140 -0.57 3.10 7.97
N ASP A 141 -0.81 3.04 9.28
CA ASP A 141 -0.75 4.23 10.14
C ASP A 141 0.72 4.61 10.35
N SER A 142 1.15 5.79 9.90
CA SER A 142 2.55 6.22 9.95
C SER A 142 2.67 7.74 10.09
N PRO A 143 3.60 8.27 10.92
CA PRO A 143 4.57 7.57 11.77
C PRO A 143 3.96 6.97 13.05
N ALA A 144 4.81 6.51 13.98
CA ALA A 144 4.40 6.14 15.33
C ALA A 144 3.84 7.36 16.07
N GLY A 145 2.66 7.21 16.70
CA GLY A 145 1.83 8.27 17.26
C GLY A 145 0.59 8.60 16.41
N VAL A 146 0.43 7.99 15.24
CA VAL A 146 -0.76 8.12 14.36
C VAL A 146 -1.72 6.96 14.58
N GLY A 147 -3.00 7.24 14.82
CA GLY A 147 -4.04 6.21 14.93
C GLY A 147 -3.66 5.10 15.91
N PHE A 148 -3.56 3.87 15.43
CA PHE A 148 -3.15 2.73 16.27
C PHE A 148 -1.62 2.52 16.35
N SER A 149 -0.81 3.19 15.53
CA SER A 149 0.65 3.12 15.58
C SER A 149 1.19 3.86 16.81
N TYR A 150 2.04 3.21 17.62
CA TYR A 150 2.46 3.74 18.93
C TYR A 150 3.99 3.74 19.12
N THR A 151 4.44 4.47 20.14
CA THR A 151 5.82 4.48 20.66
C THR A 151 5.81 4.43 22.18
N ASN A 152 6.84 3.85 22.78
CA ASN A 152 7.06 3.89 24.23
C ASN A 152 7.99 5.06 24.64
N THR A 153 8.48 5.86 23.68
CA THR A 153 9.44 6.94 23.88
C THR A 153 8.80 8.28 23.55
N THR A 154 8.34 9.02 24.57
CA THR A 154 7.52 10.24 24.40
C THR A 154 8.16 11.28 23.48
N SER A 155 9.50 11.42 23.48
CA SER A 155 10.21 12.37 22.60
C SER A 155 10.02 12.07 21.11
N ASP A 156 9.65 10.85 20.72
CA ASP A 156 9.31 10.53 19.33
C ASP A 156 8.14 11.37 18.81
N LEU A 157 7.17 11.74 19.65
CA LEU A 157 6.04 12.58 19.23
C LEU A 157 6.46 14.02 18.92
N TYR A 158 7.62 14.44 19.42
CA TYR A 158 8.19 15.79 19.27
C TYR A 158 9.46 15.82 18.40
N ASP A 159 9.85 14.68 17.83
CA ASP A 159 11.02 14.50 16.95
C ASP A 159 10.67 13.65 15.71
N SER A 160 9.38 13.68 15.34
CA SER A 160 8.90 13.12 14.07
C SER A 160 9.19 14.05 12.90
N GLY A 161 9.32 13.45 11.73
CA GLY A 161 9.74 14.13 10.53
C GLY A 161 9.84 13.16 9.35
N ASP A 162 9.88 13.72 8.16
CA ASP A 162 9.94 13.06 6.86
C ASP A 162 10.91 11.88 6.81
N LYS A 163 12.20 12.16 6.99
CA LYS A 163 13.28 11.19 6.82
C LYS A 163 13.12 10.01 7.76
N ARG A 164 12.64 10.27 8.99
CA ARG A 164 12.37 9.25 10.00
C ARG A 164 11.20 8.37 9.60
N THR A 165 10.12 8.98 9.14
CA THR A 165 8.88 8.34 8.68
C THR A 165 9.12 7.45 7.46
N ALA A 166 9.90 7.91 6.48
CA ALA A 166 10.33 7.10 5.33
C ALA A 166 11.21 5.91 5.75
N HIS A 167 12.20 6.13 6.64
CA HIS A 167 13.07 5.05 7.13
C HIS A 167 12.30 3.98 7.93
N ASP A 168 11.37 4.37 8.80
CA ASP A 168 10.58 3.43 9.58
C ASP A 168 9.52 2.71 8.72
N SER A 169 8.90 3.40 7.76
CA SER A 169 7.98 2.76 6.80
C SER A 169 8.70 1.75 5.90
N TYR A 170 9.98 1.97 5.57
CA TYR A 170 10.81 0.97 4.89
C TYR A 170 11.15 -0.23 5.79
N LYS A 171 11.53 -0.01 7.06
CA LYS A 171 11.73 -1.10 8.04
C LYS A 171 10.45 -1.91 8.24
N PHE A 172 9.30 -1.24 8.24
CA PHE A 172 7.97 -1.87 8.27
C PHE A 172 7.81 -2.79 7.06
N LEU A 173 7.95 -2.27 5.83
CA LEU A 173 7.76 -3.06 4.61
C LEU A 173 8.65 -4.31 4.57
N VAL A 174 9.95 -4.17 4.84
CA VAL A 174 10.89 -5.31 4.85
C VAL A 174 10.43 -6.40 5.82
N LYS A 175 10.09 -6.03 7.07
CA LYS A 175 9.61 -6.99 8.08
C LYS A 175 8.21 -7.54 7.77
N TRP A 176 7.35 -6.74 7.13
CA TRP A 176 6.01 -7.15 6.72
C TRP A 176 6.07 -8.18 5.60
N PHE A 177 6.92 -8.00 4.57
CA PHE A 177 7.13 -9.00 3.52
C PHE A 177 7.76 -10.30 4.05
N GLU A 178 8.57 -10.26 5.10
CA GLU A 178 9.03 -11.49 5.81
C GLU A 178 7.89 -12.19 6.56
N LYS A 179 6.94 -11.43 7.12
CA LYS A 179 5.75 -11.93 7.85
C LYS A 179 4.66 -12.46 6.89
N PHE A 180 4.54 -11.85 5.71
CA PHE A 180 3.59 -12.16 4.63
C PHE A 180 4.33 -12.68 3.39
N PRO A 181 4.99 -13.86 3.44
CA PRO A 181 5.85 -14.35 2.37
C PRO A 181 5.12 -14.59 1.03
N GLN A 182 3.81 -14.81 1.04
CA GLN A 182 2.95 -14.95 -0.14
C GLN A 182 2.77 -13.66 -0.96
N TYR A 183 3.32 -12.55 -0.46
CA TYR A 183 3.38 -11.25 -1.12
C TYR A 183 4.77 -10.90 -1.67
N LYS A 184 5.82 -11.65 -1.34
CA LYS A 184 7.16 -11.43 -1.91
C LYS A 184 7.14 -11.58 -3.42
N TYR A 185 7.95 -10.77 -4.11
CA TYR A 185 8.08 -10.74 -5.58
C TYR A 185 6.80 -10.43 -6.38
N ARG A 186 5.64 -10.29 -5.73
CA ARG A 186 4.39 -9.82 -6.33
C ARG A 186 4.51 -8.35 -6.70
N ASP A 187 3.84 -7.91 -7.76
CA ASP A 187 3.86 -6.51 -8.20
C ASP A 187 3.37 -5.58 -7.08
N PHE A 188 4.29 -4.73 -6.61
CA PHE A 188 4.07 -3.82 -5.49
C PHE A 188 4.07 -2.37 -5.96
N TYR A 189 3.05 -1.62 -5.51
CA TYR A 189 2.92 -0.19 -5.73
C TYR A 189 2.77 0.54 -4.39
N ILE A 190 3.14 1.81 -4.36
CA ILE A 190 2.86 2.69 -3.23
C ILE A 190 1.91 3.78 -3.72
N ALA A 191 0.78 3.96 -3.07
CA ALA A 191 -0.14 5.06 -3.30
C ALA A 191 -0.35 5.83 -1.98
N GLY A 192 -0.80 7.08 -2.08
CA GLY A 192 -1.05 7.86 -0.87
C GLY A 192 -1.43 9.30 -1.16
N GLU A 193 -1.96 9.94 -0.14
CA GLU A 193 -2.75 11.17 -0.21
C GLU A 193 -2.08 12.35 0.49
N SER A 194 -2.42 13.57 0.03
CA SER A 194 -2.11 14.83 0.70
C SER A 194 -0.59 14.93 0.92
N TYR A 195 -0.11 14.90 2.16
CA TYR A 195 1.31 14.91 2.55
C TYR A 195 2.19 13.79 1.93
N ALA A 196 1.59 12.90 1.15
CA ALA A 196 2.25 11.89 0.33
C ALA A 196 2.36 12.23 -1.20
N GLY A 197 1.93 13.42 -1.65
CA GLY A 197 1.75 13.79 -3.07
C GLY A 197 2.99 14.19 -3.93
N ILE A 198 2.79 15.06 -4.94
CA ILE A 198 3.86 15.67 -5.79
C ILE A 198 4.19 17.17 -5.59
N SER A 199 3.24 18.01 -5.14
CA SER A 199 3.50 19.42 -4.77
C SER A 199 4.70 19.60 -3.83
N LEU A 200 5.26 20.81 -3.81
CA LEU A 200 6.51 21.20 -3.14
C LEU A 200 6.54 21.03 -1.60
N LEU A 201 5.47 20.51 -1.00
CA LEU A 201 5.27 20.35 0.44
C LEU A 201 5.01 18.90 0.88
N TRP A 202 5.14 17.91 -0.03
CA TRP A 202 4.77 16.52 0.25
C TRP A 202 5.90 15.52 0.09
N HIS A 203 5.86 14.44 0.88
CA HIS A 203 7.07 13.75 1.29
C HIS A 203 6.95 12.23 1.38
N TYR A 204 5.86 11.69 1.94
CA TYR A 204 5.82 10.28 2.36
C TYR A 204 6.04 9.29 1.20
N VAL A 205 5.21 9.31 0.15
CA VAL A 205 5.36 8.36 -0.96
C VAL A 205 6.64 8.59 -1.76
N PRO A 206 7.05 9.83 -2.14
CA PRO A 206 8.31 10.04 -2.89
C PRO A 206 9.53 9.54 -2.12
N GLN A 207 9.68 9.89 -0.84
CA GLN A 207 10.85 9.52 -0.04
C GLN A 207 10.90 8.02 0.26
N LEU A 208 9.75 7.39 0.55
CA LEU A 208 9.67 5.93 0.71
C LEU A 208 9.98 5.20 -0.61
N SER A 209 9.45 5.70 -1.74
CA SER A 209 9.73 5.17 -3.08
C SER A 209 11.21 5.26 -3.44
N GLN A 210 11.87 6.37 -3.09
CA GLN A 210 13.31 6.56 -3.23
C GLN A 210 14.10 5.55 -2.39
N LEU A 211 13.70 5.34 -1.14
CA LEU A 211 14.39 4.42 -0.24
C LEU A 211 14.22 2.96 -0.71
N VAL A 212 13.03 2.55 -1.14
CA VAL A 212 12.77 1.23 -1.73
C VAL A 212 13.59 1.03 -3.01
N TYR A 213 13.54 1.99 -3.96
CA TYR A 213 14.32 1.92 -5.19
C TYR A 213 15.83 1.79 -4.94
N ARG A 214 16.39 2.63 -4.07
CA ARG A 214 17.84 2.63 -3.76
C ARG A 214 18.31 1.33 -3.12
N ASN A 215 17.50 0.68 -2.28
CA ASN A 215 17.82 -0.63 -1.70
C ASN A 215 17.67 -1.78 -2.71
N ASN A 216 16.78 -1.66 -3.70
CA ASN A 216 16.62 -2.64 -4.77
C ASN A 216 17.71 -2.56 -5.85
N LYS A 217 18.44 -1.44 -5.95
CA LYS A 217 19.37 -1.16 -7.05
C LYS A 217 20.52 -2.16 -7.11
N GLY A 218 20.55 -2.97 -8.17
CA GLY A 218 21.57 -4.01 -8.39
C GLY A 218 21.23 -5.37 -7.77
N VAL A 219 20.11 -5.49 -7.05
CA VAL A 219 19.62 -6.78 -6.53
C VAL A 219 18.86 -7.51 -7.64
N LYS A 220 19.29 -8.72 -7.99
CA LYS A 220 18.69 -9.51 -9.09
C LYS A 220 17.22 -9.86 -8.83
N GLU A 221 16.89 -10.22 -7.59
CA GLU A 221 15.57 -10.65 -7.12
C GLU A 221 15.25 -9.92 -5.81
N PRO A 222 14.80 -8.65 -5.86
CA PRO A 222 14.55 -7.86 -4.66
C PRO A 222 13.32 -8.35 -3.90
N LEU A 223 13.39 -8.33 -2.56
CA LEU A 223 12.30 -8.67 -1.65
C LEU A 223 10.99 -7.92 -1.98
N ILE A 224 11.13 -6.63 -2.33
CA ILE A 224 10.05 -5.73 -2.69
C ILE A 224 10.09 -5.52 -4.21
N ASN A 225 9.23 -6.19 -4.98
CA ASN A 225 9.09 -5.99 -6.44
C ASN A 225 8.31 -4.70 -6.75
N PHE A 226 8.93 -3.57 -6.43
CA PHE A 226 8.37 -2.23 -6.59
C PHE A 226 8.30 -1.81 -8.07
N LYS A 227 7.09 -1.47 -8.54
CA LYS A 227 6.81 -1.12 -9.95
C LYS A 227 6.62 0.38 -10.20
N GLY A 228 6.25 1.12 -9.18
CA GLY A 228 5.87 2.53 -9.33
C GLY A 228 4.93 3.00 -8.23
N PHE A 229 4.54 4.27 -8.31
CA PHE A 229 3.78 4.92 -7.26
C PHE A 229 2.76 5.94 -7.78
N MET A 230 1.75 6.22 -6.96
CA MET A 230 0.61 7.06 -7.29
C MET A 230 0.33 8.10 -6.17
N PRO A 231 0.87 9.33 -6.29
CA PRO A 231 0.52 10.45 -5.41
C PRO A 231 -0.91 11.01 -5.68
N TRP A 232 -1.64 11.30 -4.60
CA TRP A 232 -2.99 11.88 -4.56
C TRP A 232 -3.03 13.20 -3.75
N MET A 233 -3.93 14.15 -4.04
CA MET A 233 -3.94 15.56 -3.55
C MET A 233 -5.35 16.21 -3.54
N THR A 234 -5.61 17.17 -2.64
CA THR A 234 -6.83 17.12 -1.80
C THR A 234 -7.46 18.43 -1.18
N GLY A 235 -8.76 18.75 -1.41
CA GLY A 235 -9.69 19.60 -0.57
C GLY A 235 -11.16 19.64 -1.06
N SER A 236 -12.30 19.54 -0.34
CA SER A 236 -12.75 19.31 1.07
C SER A 236 -13.98 18.33 1.11
N TYR A 237 -14.83 18.25 2.16
CA TYR A 237 -15.50 16.98 2.64
C TYR A 237 -16.85 17.08 3.48
N ASP A 238 -17.50 15.96 3.93
CA ASP A 238 -18.65 15.88 4.89
C ASP A 238 -18.18 15.81 6.37
N PRO A 239 -18.29 16.88 7.17
CA PRO A 239 -17.58 17.05 8.45
C PRO A 239 -17.93 16.08 9.60
N CYS A 240 -18.77 15.07 9.36
CA CYS A 240 -19.23 14.15 10.40
C CYS A 240 -18.58 12.74 10.38
N THR A 241 -17.93 12.29 9.29
CA THR A 241 -17.37 10.91 9.27
C THR A 241 -16.08 10.75 10.09
N GLU A 242 -15.41 11.85 10.44
CA GLU A 242 -14.32 11.90 11.40
C GLU A 242 -14.83 11.53 12.81
N ARG A 243 -16.00 12.09 13.18
CA ARG A 243 -16.72 11.70 14.39
C ARG A 243 -17.15 10.24 14.32
N TYR A 244 -17.76 9.78 13.22
CA TYR A 244 -18.16 8.36 13.09
C TYR A 244 -16.95 7.42 13.21
N SER A 245 -15.80 7.79 12.64
CA SER A 245 -14.55 7.03 12.74
C SER A 245 -14.00 7.02 14.16
N THR A 246 -13.98 8.17 14.83
CA THR A 246 -13.52 8.31 16.22
C THR A 246 -14.41 7.53 17.19
N GLU A 247 -15.73 7.57 16.99
CA GLU A 247 -16.69 6.76 17.77
C GLU A 247 -16.49 5.27 17.52
N TYR A 248 -16.34 4.86 16.26
CA TYR A 248 -16.18 3.45 15.90
C TYR A 248 -14.86 2.84 16.38
N TYR A 249 -13.73 3.50 16.16
CA TYR A 249 -12.39 2.97 16.46
C TYR A 249 -12.00 3.05 17.94
N ASN A 250 -12.73 3.81 18.77
CA ASN A 250 -12.59 3.76 20.23
C ASN A 250 -13.40 2.65 20.92
N ARG A 251 -14.23 1.89 20.19
CA ARG A 251 -14.98 0.77 20.74
C ARG A 251 -14.07 -0.42 21.10
N PRO A 252 -14.09 -0.94 22.34
CA PRO A 252 -13.23 -2.06 22.75
C PRO A 252 -13.38 -3.33 21.90
N GLU A 253 -14.58 -3.59 21.38
CA GLU A 253 -14.84 -4.71 20.48
C GLU A 253 -14.22 -4.52 19.09
N VAL A 254 -14.14 -3.29 18.58
CA VAL A 254 -13.49 -2.95 17.30
C VAL A 254 -11.98 -3.05 17.45
N GLN A 255 -11.41 -2.46 18.51
CA GLN A 255 -9.99 -2.53 18.82
C GLN A 255 -9.51 -3.99 19.03
N ARG A 256 -10.37 -4.84 19.60
CA ARG A 256 -10.09 -6.28 19.78
C ARG A 256 -10.13 -7.03 18.45
N ALA A 257 -11.15 -6.80 17.62
CA ALA A 257 -11.28 -7.44 16.31
C ALA A 257 -10.17 -7.06 15.32
N LEU A 258 -9.59 -5.86 15.48
CA LEU A 258 -8.43 -5.38 14.71
C LEU A 258 -7.07 -5.76 15.30
N HIS A 259 -7.03 -6.45 16.44
CA HIS A 259 -5.79 -6.72 17.19
C HIS A 259 -5.00 -5.45 17.55
N ALA A 260 -5.68 -4.31 17.66
CA ALA A 260 -5.05 -3.00 17.82
C ALA A 260 -4.62 -2.76 19.28
N ASN A 261 -5.51 -2.91 20.25
CA ASN A 261 -5.21 -2.65 21.66
C ASN A 261 -4.67 -3.89 22.39
N VAL A 262 -3.72 -4.60 21.77
CA VAL A 262 -3.04 -5.77 22.34
C VAL A 262 -1.85 -5.41 23.24
N THR A 263 -1.41 -4.15 23.19
CA THR A 263 -0.25 -3.62 23.95
C THR A 263 -0.63 -2.73 25.13
N GLY A 264 -1.92 -2.42 25.32
CA GLY A 264 -2.37 -1.45 26.33
C GLY A 264 -2.07 -0.01 25.90
N ILE A 265 -2.61 0.40 24.75
CA ILE A 265 -2.50 1.77 24.25
C ILE A 265 -3.14 2.72 25.27
N ASN A 266 -2.37 3.69 25.75
CA ASN A 266 -2.73 4.56 26.87
C ASN A 266 -3.37 5.90 26.45
N TYR A 267 -3.72 6.05 25.18
CA TYR A 267 -4.34 7.24 24.61
C TYR A 267 -5.62 6.86 23.83
N THR A 268 -6.58 7.80 23.78
CA THR A 268 -7.79 7.69 22.95
C THR A 268 -7.39 7.73 21.48
N TRP A 269 -7.93 6.83 20.65
CA TRP A 269 -7.66 6.84 19.22
C TRP A 269 -8.26 8.10 18.57
N ALA A 270 -7.53 8.69 17.63
CA ALA A 270 -7.96 9.84 16.84
C ALA A 270 -7.56 9.67 15.37
N THR A 271 -8.29 10.36 14.49
CA THR A 271 -8.11 10.40 13.04
C THR A 271 -6.78 11.04 12.62
N CYS A 272 -6.40 12.12 13.29
CA CYS A 272 -5.09 12.77 13.17
C CYS A 272 -4.45 12.97 14.55
N SER A 273 -3.14 13.21 14.56
CA SER A 273 -2.34 13.36 15.78
C SER A 273 -1.73 14.76 15.83
N ASP A 274 -2.43 15.68 16.49
CA ASP A 274 -2.07 17.11 16.55
C ASP A 274 -0.63 17.31 17.06
N ILE A 275 -0.21 16.54 18.07
CA ILE A 275 1.14 16.58 18.63
C ILE A 275 2.21 16.30 17.56
N LEU A 276 1.95 15.34 16.65
CA LEU A 276 2.85 15.07 15.53
C LEU A 276 2.82 16.17 14.47
N ASN A 277 1.65 16.76 14.20
CA ASN A 277 1.49 17.83 13.22
C ASN A 277 2.24 19.11 13.66
N ASP A 278 1.98 19.58 14.88
CA ASP A 278 2.57 20.77 15.49
C ASP A 278 4.10 20.70 15.63
N ASN A 279 4.67 19.50 15.70
CA ASN A 279 6.09 19.28 16.02
C ASN A 279 6.90 18.64 14.88
N TRP A 280 6.41 18.71 13.64
CA TRP A 280 7.09 18.12 12.47
C TRP A 280 8.46 18.77 12.21
N ARG A 281 9.55 17.98 12.24
CA ARG A 281 10.94 18.47 12.28
C ARG A 281 11.59 18.70 10.93
N ASP A 282 11.44 17.78 9.98
CA ASP A 282 12.00 17.91 8.64
C ASP A 282 10.92 17.79 7.56
N SER A 283 10.89 18.81 6.69
CA SER A 283 10.03 18.95 5.51
C SER A 283 10.84 19.74 4.46
N PRO A 284 11.52 19.07 3.51
CA PRO A 284 12.28 19.76 2.46
C PRO A 284 11.37 20.58 1.55
N ARG A 285 11.81 21.76 1.09
CA ARG A 285 11.00 22.65 0.22
C ARG A 285 10.68 22.10 -1.18
N SER A 286 11.07 20.86 -1.50
CA SER A 286 10.85 20.23 -2.80
C SER A 286 11.19 18.74 -2.77
N VAL A 287 10.36 17.93 -3.39
CA VAL A 287 10.66 16.53 -3.74
C VAL A 287 10.95 16.33 -5.24
N LEU A 288 11.00 17.39 -6.04
CA LEU A 288 11.29 17.30 -7.48
C LEU A 288 12.60 16.52 -7.81
N PRO A 289 13.71 16.66 -7.06
CA PRO A 289 14.90 15.82 -7.26
C PRO A 289 14.65 14.31 -7.09
N ILE A 290 13.68 13.94 -6.24
CA ILE A 290 13.26 12.55 -6.04
C ILE A 290 12.47 12.05 -7.26
N TYR A 291 11.55 12.87 -7.78
CA TYR A 291 10.83 12.55 -9.00
C TYR A 291 11.79 12.38 -10.19
N HIS A 292 12.81 13.23 -10.35
CA HIS A 292 13.84 13.03 -11.37
C HIS A 292 14.57 11.68 -11.25
N GLU A 293 14.96 11.26 -10.05
CA GLU A 293 15.61 9.96 -9.82
C GLU A 293 14.68 8.78 -10.15
N LEU A 294 13.41 8.84 -9.75
CA LEU A 294 12.44 7.76 -9.95
C LEU A 294 11.91 7.68 -11.39
N ILE A 295 11.83 8.81 -12.10
CA ILE A 295 11.58 8.88 -13.54
C ILE A 295 12.77 8.27 -14.31
N ALA A 296 14.01 8.62 -13.93
CA ALA A 296 15.20 8.05 -14.54
C ALA A 296 15.35 6.53 -14.27
N ALA A 297 14.76 6.03 -13.18
CA ALA A 297 14.66 4.60 -12.88
C ALA A 297 13.61 3.84 -13.73
N GLY A 298 12.79 4.54 -14.53
CA GLY A 298 11.75 3.93 -15.36
C GLY A 298 10.52 3.44 -14.60
N LEU A 299 10.31 3.91 -13.37
CA LEU A 299 9.15 3.53 -12.55
C LEU A 299 7.86 4.16 -13.09
N ARG A 300 6.71 3.49 -12.90
CA ARG A 300 5.40 4.04 -13.29
C ARG A 300 4.95 5.10 -12.28
N ILE A 301 4.91 6.38 -12.68
CA ILE A 301 4.49 7.48 -11.80
C ILE A 301 3.22 8.13 -12.35
N TRP A 302 2.15 8.09 -11.55
CA TRP A 302 0.85 8.66 -11.89
C TRP A 302 0.40 9.66 -10.84
N VAL A 303 0.45 10.95 -11.18
CA VAL A 303 -0.17 12.01 -10.38
C VAL A 303 -1.65 12.07 -10.71
N PHE A 304 -2.50 12.14 -9.68
CA PHE A 304 -3.87 12.57 -9.89
C PHE A 304 -4.30 13.71 -8.96
N SER A 305 -5.24 14.53 -9.43
CA SER A 305 -5.74 15.74 -8.74
C SER A 305 -7.24 15.96 -9.00
N GLY A 306 -7.97 16.44 -7.99
CA GLY A 306 -9.37 16.84 -8.11
C GLY A 306 -9.46 18.24 -8.71
N ASP A 307 -10.29 18.44 -9.74
CA ASP A 307 -10.39 19.75 -10.40
C ASP A 307 -11.22 20.79 -9.63
N THR A 308 -11.80 20.41 -8.48
CA THR A 308 -12.47 21.31 -7.52
C THR A 308 -11.75 21.43 -6.17
N ASP A 309 -10.51 20.94 -6.09
CA ASP A 309 -9.65 21.11 -4.92
C ASP A 309 -9.22 22.57 -4.73
N ALA A 310 -9.36 23.08 -3.51
CA ALA A 310 -8.98 24.43 -3.07
C ALA A 310 -7.75 24.47 -2.14
N VAL A 311 -7.33 23.35 -1.54
CA VAL A 311 -6.19 23.25 -0.62
C VAL A 311 -4.92 22.85 -1.37
N VAL A 312 -5.03 21.98 -2.37
CA VAL A 312 -3.90 21.53 -3.22
C VAL A 312 -4.25 21.65 -4.72
N PRO A 313 -4.77 22.82 -5.15
CA PRO A 313 -5.44 22.99 -6.43
C PRO A 313 -4.62 22.46 -7.61
N LEU A 314 -5.33 21.92 -8.60
CA LEU A 314 -4.78 21.43 -9.88
C LEU A 314 -3.72 22.38 -10.49
N THR A 315 -3.90 23.70 -10.35
CA THR A 315 -2.93 24.72 -10.78
C THR A 315 -1.54 24.54 -10.12
N ALA A 316 -1.49 24.36 -8.80
CA ALA A 316 -0.24 24.13 -8.07
C ALA A 316 0.39 22.76 -8.39
N THR A 317 -0.46 21.74 -8.61
CA THR A 317 -0.05 20.43 -9.14
C THR A 317 0.65 20.57 -10.49
N ARG A 318 0.04 21.31 -11.42
CA ARG A 318 0.60 21.53 -12.77
C ARG A 318 1.91 22.29 -12.73
N TYR A 319 2.00 23.40 -11.98
CA TYR A 319 3.27 24.11 -11.79
C TYR A 319 4.38 23.22 -11.22
N SER A 320 4.05 22.28 -10.32
CA SER A 320 5.02 21.33 -9.76
C SER A 320 5.49 20.29 -10.78
N ILE A 321 4.63 19.86 -11.71
CA ILE A 321 4.97 18.94 -12.81
C ILE A 321 5.75 19.67 -13.92
N ASP A 322 5.32 20.87 -14.29
CA ASP A 322 5.97 21.68 -15.32
C ASP A 322 7.39 22.08 -14.87
N ALA A 323 7.62 22.27 -13.56
CA ALA A 323 8.94 22.46 -12.95
C ALA A 323 9.88 21.24 -13.04
N LEU A 324 9.39 20.04 -13.39
CA LEU A 324 10.25 18.88 -13.73
C LEU A 324 10.80 18.96 -15.16
N GLY A 325 10.37 19.92 -15.99
CA GLY A 325 10.88 20.12 -17.36
C GLY A 325 10.67 18.92 -18.29
N LEU A 326 9.69 18.06 -18.00
CA LEU A 326 9.49 16.81 -18.74
C LEU A 326 8.87 17.09 -20.13
N PRO A 327 9.38 16.48 -21.21
CA PRO A 327 8.70 16.50 -22.50
C PRO A 327 7.30 15.89 -22.41
N THR A 328 6.29 16.60 -22.89
CA THR A 328 4.94 16.05 -23.09
C THR A 328 4.98 15.04 -24.24
N THR A 329 4.41 13.85 -24.04
CA THR A 329 4.31 12.77 -25.03
C THR A 329 2.88 12.58 -25.54
N VAL A 330 1.87 12.92 -24.72
CA VAL A 330 0.45 13.01 -25.13
C VAL A 330 -0.13 14.29 -24.55
N SER A 331 -0.54 15.20 -25.44
CA SER A 331 -1.18 16.48 -25.10
C SER A 331 -2.46 16.30 -24.28
N TRP A 332 -2.81 17.31 -23.50
CA TRP A 332 -3.99 17.35 -22.62
C TRP A 332 -5.29 16.90 -23.32
N TYR A 333 -5.83 15.74 -22.95
CA TYR A 333 -7.01 15.11 -23.56
C TYR A 333 -8.10 14.83 -22.50
N PRO A 334 -9.41 14.89 -22.84
CA PRO A 334 -10.48 14.45 -21.96
C PRO A 334 -10.56 12.92 -21.93
N TRP A 335 -10.82 12.35 -20.75
CA TRP A 335 -11.10 10.91 -20.60
C TRP A 335 -12.52 10.67 -20.08
N TYR A 336 -13.06 9.48 -20.33
CA TYR A 336 -14.48 9.20 -20.25
C TYR A 336 -14.85 8.07 -19.27
N ASP A 337 -15.98 8.25 -18.60
CA ASP A 337 -16.74 7.19 -17.91
C ASP A 337 -18.08 7.02 -18.63
N ALA A 338 -18.19 5.94 -19.41
CA ALA A 338 -19.21 5.77 -20.44
C ALA A 338 -19.29 7.02 -21.36
N MET A 339 -20.45 7.68 -21.44
CA MET A 339 -20.65 8.87 -22.30
C MET A 339 -20.37 10.21 -21.61
N LYS A 340 -19.77 10.23 -20.41
CA LYS A 340 -19.48 11.46 -19.65
C LYS A 340 -17.97 11.66 -19.50
N VAL A 341 -17.50 12.89 -19.66
CA VAL A 341 -16.11 13.25 -19.34
C VAL A 341 -15.88 13.06 -17.84
N GLY A 342 -15.07 12.07 -17.48
CA GLY A 342 -14.67 11.77 -16.10
C GLY A 342 -13.56 12.68 -15.59
N GLY A 343 -12.81 13.30 -16.51
CA GLY A 343 -11.77 14.29 -16.24
C GLY A 343 -10.86 14.46 -17.46
N TRP A 344 -9.61 14.84 -17.23
CA TRP A 344 -8.60 15.02 -18.27
C TRP A 344 -7.31 14.29 -17.93
N SER A 345 -6.42 14.10 -18.91
CA SER A 345 -5.08 13.55 -18.69
C SER A 345 -4.07 14.17 -19.63
N GLN A 346 -2.81 14.19 -19.21
CA GLN A 346 -1.66 14.56 -20.02
C GLN A 346 -0.51 13.64 -19.66
N VAL A 347 0.18 13.10 -20.67
CA VAL A 347 1.29 12.18 -20.47
C VAL A 347 2.59 12.92 -20.79
N TYR A 348 3.53 12.81 -19.87
CA TYR A 348 4.89 13.31 -19.96
C TYR A 348 5.87 12.13 -20.02
N LYS A 349 7.12 12.36 -20.40
CA LYS A 349 8.15 11.32 -20.46
C LYS A 349 8.47 10.77 -19.06
N GLY A 350 7.80 9.68 -18.67
CA GLY A 350 7.96 8.96 -17.40
C GLY A 350 6.98 9.36 -16.29
N LEU A 351 6.02 10.27 -16.56
CA LEU A 351 5.00 10.68 -15.59
C LEU A 351 3.67 10.89 -16.31
N SER A 352 2.56 10.46 -15.71
CA SER A 352 1.20 10.79 -16.18
C SER A 352 0.50 11.69 -15.19
N LEU A 353 -0.16 12.73 -15.67
CA LEU A 353 -1.15 13.51 -14.92
C LEU A 353 -2.55 13.06 -15.33
N VAL A 354 -3.42 12.85 -14.34
CA VAL A 354 -4.85 12.59 -14.53
C VAL A 354 -5.65 13.50 -13.60
N THR A 355 -6.73 14.08 -14.07
CA THR A 355 -7.68 14.81 -13.22
C THR A 355 -9.00 14.07 -13.14
N VAL A 356 -9.75 14.32 -12.07
CA VAL A 356 -11.08 13.76 -11.87
C VAL A 356 -12.08 14.89 -11.65
N ARG A 357 -13.16 14.87 -12.42
CA ARG A 357 -14.07 16.01 -12.60
C ARG A 357 -15.09 16.16 -11.46
N GLY A 358 -15.14 17.36 -10.90
CA GLY A 358 -15.93 17.73 -9.73
C GLY A 358 -15.54 16.92 -8.50
N ALA A 359 -14.25 16.71 -8.25
CA ALA A 359 -13.74 15.97 -7.09
C ALA A 359 -12.96 16.87 -6.10
N GLY A 360 -13.13 16.59 -4.80
CA GLY A 360 -12.56 17.35 -3.68
C GLY A 360 -11.36 16.67 -3.02
N HIS A 361 -11.37 16.56 -1.68
CA HIS A 361 -10.22 16.07 -0.88
C HIS A 361 -9.87 14.65 -1.19
N GLU A 362 -10.82 13.75 -1.05
CA GLU A 362 -10.62 12.36 -1.39
C GLU A 362 -11.36 12.09 -2.71
N VAL A 363 -10.65 11.91 -3.83
CA VAL A 363 -11.26 11.45 -5.09
C VAL A 363 -12.03 10.14 -4.88
N PRO A 364 -11.53 9.18 -4.06
CA PRO A 364 -12.30 7.99 -3.72
C PRO A 364 -13.58 8.25 -2.91
N LEU A 365 -13.74 9.37 -2.19
CA LEU A 365 -15.00 9.76 -1.57
C LEU A 365 -15.93 10.48 -2.57
N HIS A 366 -15.41 11.48 -3.27
CA HIS A 366 -16.20 12.40 -4.10
C HIS A 366 -16.61 11.80 -5.44
N ARG A 367 -15.73 11.00 -6.04
CA ARG A 367 -15.90 10.38 -7.36
C ARG A 367 -15.43 8.91 -7.31
N PRO A 368 -16.01 8.08 -6.41
CA PRO A 368 -15.55 6.72 -6.12
C PRO A 368 -15.43 5.83 -7.36
N ARG A 369 -16.42 5.92 -8.26
CA ARG A 369 -16.43 5.19 -9.53
C ARG A 369 -15.26 5.57 -10.43
N GLN A 370 -15.01 6.87 -10.56
CA GLN A 370 -13.93 7.42 -11.37
C GLN A 370 -12.56 7.11 -10.77
N ALA A 371 -12.43 7.18 -9.45
CA ALA A 371 -11.25 6.75 -8.70
C ALA A 371 -10.88 5.29 -9.02
N LEU A 372 -11.87 4.37 -8.97
CA LEU A 372 -11.65 2.96 -9.27
C LEU A 372 -11.30 2.71 -10.76
N ILE A 373 -11.81 3.52 -11.69
CA ILE A 373 -11.41 3.46 -13.11
C ILE A 373 -9.94 3.88 -13.26
N LEU A 374 -9.56 5.02 -12.68
CA LEU A 374 -8.19 5.54 -12.70
C LEU A 374 -7.20 4.54 -12.10
N PHE A 375 -7.51 3.99 -10.92
CA PHE A 375 -6.70 2.98 -10.25
C PHE A 375 -6.52 1.70 -11.10
N LYS A 376 -7.59 1.19 -11.73
CA LYS A 376 -7.52 0.05 -12.65
C LYS A 376 -6.60 0.32 -13.85
N HIS A 377 -6.66 1.52 -14.42
CA HIS A 377 -5.84 1.88 -15.58
C HIS A 377 -4.36 2.03 -15.20
N PHE A 378 -4.06 2.64 -14.05
CA PHE A 378 -2.70 2.68 -13.49
C PHE A 378 -2.12 1.28 -13.27
N LEU A 379 -2.83 0.37 -12.60
CA LEU A 379 -2.34 -0.99 -12.34
C LEU A 379 -2.07 -1.75 -13.65
N GLN A 380 -2.97 -1.62 -14.64
CA GLN A 380 -2.83 -2.22 -15.97
C GLN A 380 -1.80 -1.51 -16.86
N GLY A 381 -1.29 -0.34 -16.47
CA GLY A 381 -0.35 0.46 -17.27
C GLY A 381 -0.94 1.02 -18.56
N LYS A 382 -2.26 1.29 -18.58
CA LYS A 382 -3.00 1.77 -19.77
C LYS A 382 -3.27 3.27 -19.68
N PRO A 383 -3.38 4.00 -20.81
CA PRO A 383 -3.92 5.37 -20.81
C PRO A 383 -5.37 5.38 -20.29
N MET A 384 -5.87 6.55 -19.89
CA MET A 384 -7.25 6.69 -19.43
C MET A 384 -8.25 6.47 -20.59
N PRO A 385 -9.52 6.09 -20.33
CA PRO A 385 -10.44 5.72 -21.41
C PRO A 385 -10.77 6.89 -22.35
N ASP A 386 -10.57 6.68 -23.65
CA ASP A 386 -11.06 7.56 -24.70
C ASP A 386 -12.59 7.57 -24.79
N ALA A 387 -13.15 8.49 -25.59
CA ALA A 387 -14.58 8.52 -25.87
C ALA A 387 -15.03 7.19 -26.48
N PRO A 388 -16.15 6.59 -26.03
CA PRO A 388 -16.68 5.39 -26.64
C PRO A 388 -17.01 5.66 -28.10
N THR A 389 -16.44 4.86 -29.01
CA THR A 389 -16.82 4.89 -30.42
C THR A 389 -18.32 4.65 -30.53
N LYS A 390 -19.03 5.56 -31.19
CA LYS A 390 -20.40 5.27 -31.62
C LYS A 390 -20.32 4.06 -32.54
N VAL A 391 -20.95 2.96 -32.13
CA VAL A 391 -21.31 1.91 -33.08
C VAL A 391 -22.11 2.60 -34.17
N GLN A 392 -21.58 2.62 -35.39
CA GLN A 392 -22.38 2.99 -36.54
C GLN A 392 -23.35 1.82 -36.72
N ASN A 393 -24.63 2.06 -36.42
CA ASN A 393 -25.67 1.15 -36.87
C ASN A 393 -25.65 1.21 -38.40
N GLU A 394 -25.15 0.16 -39.03
CA GLU A 394 -25.37 -0.09 -40.45
C GLU A 394 -26.90 -0.20 -40.67
N ALA A 395 -27.38 0.40 -41.77
CA ALA A 395 -28.78 0.81 -41.94
C ALA A 395 -29.67 -0.26 -42.58
#